data_AF-A0A956W4H7-F1
#
_entry.id   AF-A0A956W4H7-F1
#
_cell.length_a   1.000
_cell.length_b   1.000
_cell.length_c   1.000
_cell.angle_alpha   90.00
_cell.angle_beta   90.00
_cell.angle_gamma   90.00
#
_symmetry.space_group_name_H-M   'P 1'
#
loop_
_entity.id
_entity.type
_entity.pdbx_description
1 polymer ?
#
loop_
_entity_poly.entity_id
_entity_poly.type
_entity_poly.pdbx_seq_one_letter_code
_entity_poly.pdbx_strand_id
1 'polypeptide(L)'
;SLFRDEQRHVLTKVIANTMQSIGESYREIYLQNQPLMHSLEQFAFPLPAGLRVAAETVLHNDAVTELEQPLPDFGEVERLVNEASQWGVRLDASEQFRFAYEVALERMAIALERTPDDLQLLESLRLASEISGRAEHELDRWQVQKAYYAVAHSSVYALAEARASRGDREADEWLLHFRALGDWLTVVLPSNGE
;
A
#
# COMPACT_ATOMS: atom_id res chain seq x y z
N SER A 1 24.13 -9.71 31.28
CA SER A 1 24.84 -11.01 31.31
C SER A 1 24.66 -11.60 29.94
N LEU A 2 25.77 -11.90 29.26
CA LEU A 2 25.81 -12.45 27.91
C LEU A 2 24.86 -13.64 27.71
N PHE A 3 24.70 -14.46 28.76
CA PHE A 3 23.79 -15.61 28.78
C PHE A 3 22.30 -15.24 28.62
N ARG A 4 21.83 -14.13 29.21
CA ARG A 4 20.44 -13.67 29.04
C ARG A 4 20.20 -13.13 27.63
N ASP A 5 21.22 -12.57 27.00
CA ASP A 5 21.13 -12.05 25.64
C ASP A 5 21.15 -13.19 24.61
N GLU A 6 21.97 -14.22 24.82
CA GLU A 6 21.95 -15.46 24.03
C GLU A 6 20.62 -16.22 24.16
N GLN A 7 20.06 -16.33 25.37
CA GLN A 7 18.74 -16.93 25.60
C GLN A 7 17.63 -16.16 24.86
N ARG A 8 17.63 -14.82 24.92
CA ARG A 8 16.69 -14.01 24.13
C ARG A 8 16.84 -14.27 22.64
N HIS A 9 18.07 -14.29 22.13
CA HIS A 9 18.32 -14.52 20.71
C HIS A 9 17.77 -15.87 20.22
N VAL A 10 17.97 -16.93 20.99
CA VAL A 10 17.42 -18.26 20.68
C VAL A 10 15.89 -18.24 20.71
N LEU A 11 15.29 -17.65 21.75
CA LEU A 11 13.82 -17.54 21.86
C LEU A 11 13.21 -16.74 20.71
N THR A 12 13.82 -15.62 20.32
CA THR A 12 13.36 -14.81 19.18
C THR A 12 13.34 -15.64 17.90
N LYS A 13 14.38 -16.44 17.64
CA LYS A 13 14.42 -17.33 16.47
C LYS A 13 13.36 -18.42 16.51
N VAL A 14 13.15 -19.06 17.67
CA VAL A 14 12.12 -20.10 17.83
C VAL A 14 10.73 -19.53 17.59
N ILE A 15 10.45 -18.35 18.15
CA ILE A 15 9.17 -17.65 17.94
C ILE A 15 8.98 -17.32 16.46
N ALA A 16 9.99 -16.75 15.79
CA ALA A 16 9.91 -16.41 14.37
C ALA A 16 9.59 -17.65 13.51
N ASN A 17 10.31 -18.75 13.72
CA ASN A 17 10.06 -20.00 12.99
C ASN A 17 8.66 -20.57 13.26
N THR A 18 8.20 -20.48 14.52
CA THR A 18 6.86 -20.96 14.89
C THR A 18 5.77 -20.12 14.22
N MET A 19 5.92 -18.78 14.22
CA MET A 19 4.98 -17.88 13.56
C MET A 19 4.94 -18.09 12.05
N GLN A 20 6.09 -18.36 11.42
CA GLN A 20 6.14 -18.73 10.01
C GLN A 20 5.34 -20.00 9.72
N SER A 21 5.56 -21.08 10.49
CA SER A 21 4.85 -22.35 10.31
C SER A 21 3.34 -22.23 10.56
N ILE A 22 2.93 -21.40 11.53
CA ILE A 22 1.52 -21.07 11.74
C ILE A 22 0.94 -20.34 10.52
N GLY A 23 1.67 -19.36 9.97
CA GLY A 23 1.27 -18.65 8.75
C GLY A 23 1.10 -19.57 7.54
N GLU A 24 2.03 -20.52 7.35
CA GLU A 24 1.95 -21.54 6.30
C GLU A 24 0.71 -22.44 6.48
N SER A 25 0.39 -22.83 7.71
CA SER A 25 -0.80 -23.63 8.02
C SER A 25 -2.09 -22.88 7.69
N TYR A 26 -2.17 -21.58 8.04
CA TYR A 26 -3.31 -20.75 7.66
C TYR A 26 -3.40 -20.55 6.15
N ARG A 27 -2.28 -20.40 5.45
CA ARG A 27 -2.25 -20.33 3.99
C ARG A 27 -2.78 -21.61 3.35
N GLU A 28 -2.36 -22.77 3.84
CA GLU A 28 -2.87 -24.05 3.34
C GLU A 28 -4.39 -24.16 3.53
N ILE A 29 -4.88 -23.84 4.73
CA ILE A 29 -6.33 -23.83 5.03
C ILE A 29 -7.06 -22.87 4.09
N TYR A 30 -6.53 -21.66 3.88
CA TYR A 30 -7.14 -20.66 3.02
C TYR A 30 -7.24 -21.14 1.57
N LEU A 31 -6.11 -21.50 0.96
CA LEU A 31 -6.04 -21.88 -0.45
C LEU A 31 -6.85 -23.15 -0.77
N GLN A 32 -6.81 -24.15 0.12
CA GLN A 32 -7.58 -25.39 -0.09
C GLN A 32 -9.09 -25.15 -0.04
N ASN A 33 -9.54 -24.13 0.69
CA ASN A 33 -10.96 -23.88 0.93
C ASN A 33 -11.52 -22.69 0.14
N GLN A 34 -10.72 -21.95 -0.64
CA GLN A 34 -11.18 -20.85 -1.50
C GLN A 34 -12.43 -21.20 -2.35
N PRO A 35 -12.51 -22.36 -3.04
CA PRO A 35 -13.71 -22.71 -3.80
C PRO A 35 -14.97 -22.87 -2.94
N LEU A 36 -14.82 -23.42 -1.73
CA LEU A 36 -15.91 -23.51 -0.75
C LEU A 36 -16.30 -22.13 -0.26
N MET A 37 -15.34 -21.26 0.04
CA MET A 37 -15.58 -19.88 0.47
C MET A 37 -16.39 -19.09 -0.57
N HIS A 38 -16.00 -19.15 -1.84
CA HIS A 38 -16.77 -18.55 -2.94
C HIS A 38 -18.18 -19.16 -3.07
N SER A 39 -18.31 -20.46 -2.89
CA SER A 39 -19.64 -21.11 -2.91
C SER A 39 -20.53 -20.59 -1.77
N LEU A 40 -19.98 -20.43 -0.56
CA LEU A 40 -20.71 -19.91 0.59
C LEU A 40 -21.17 -18.46 0.37
N GLU A 41 -20.30 -17.61 -0.20
CA GLU A 41 -20.64 -16.23 -0.56
C GLU A 41 -21.81 -16.16 -1.56
N GLN A 42 -21.74 -16.96 -2.64
CA GLN A 42 -22.78 -16.99 -3.68
C GLN A 42 -24.17 -17.34 -3.15
N PHE A 43 -24.23 -18.18 -2.11
CA PHE A 43 -25.48 -18.58 -1.47
C PHE A 43 -25.79 -17.79 -0.18
N ALA A 44 -25.06 -16.70 0.08
CA ALA A 44 -25.19 -15.86 1.27
C ALA A 44 -25.11 -16.63 2.60
N PHE A 45 -24.33 -17.71 2.65
CA PHE A 45 -24.04 -18.43 3.88
C PHE A 45 -22.93 -17.72 4.68
N PRO A 46 -23.03 -17.68 6.02
CA PRO A 46 -21.98 -17.09 6.84
C PRO A 46 -20.70 -17.91 6.75
N LEU A 47 -19.57 -17.22 6.57
CA LEU A 47 -18.26 -17.86 6.54
C LEU A 47 -17.90 -18.46 7.92
N PRO A 48 -17.59 -19.77 8.00
CA PRO A 48 -17.14 -20.40 9.24
C PRO A 48 -15.95 -19.67 9.87
N ALA A 49 -15.94 -19.54 11.19
CA ALA A 49 -14.93 -18.75 11.90
C ALA A 49 -13.49 -19.17 11.61
N GLY A 50 -13.22 -20.47 11.50
CA GLY A 50 -11.88 -20.98 11.15
C GLY A 50 -11.40 -20.54 9.77
N LEU A 51 -12.30 -20.50 8.77
CA LEU A 51 -11.96 -20.03 7.43
C LEU A 51 -11.77 -18.51 7.40
N ARG A 52 -12.57 -17.77 8.17
CA ARG A 52 -12.39 -16.32 8.31
C ARG A 52 -11.03 -15.96 8.92
N VAL A 53 -10.61 -16.64 9.99
CA VAL A 53 -9.30 -16.41 10.61
C VAL A 53 -8.16 -16.76 9.65
N ALA A 54 -8.29 -17.85 8.89
CA ALA A 54 -7.31 -18.21 7.87
C ALA A 54 -7.19 -17.14 6.79
N ALA A 55 -8.31 -16.69 6.24
CA ALA A 55 -8.34 -15.63 5.23
C ALA A 55 -7.78 -14.31 5.78
N GLU A 56 -8.19 -13.90 6.97
CA GLU A 56 -7.67 -12.71 7.64
C GLU A 56 -6.16 -12.77 7.79
N THR A 57 -5.62 -13.87 8.30
CA THR A 57 -4.17 -14.02 8.50
C THR A 57 -3.42 -13.95 7.17
N VAL A 58 -3.90 -14.64 6.14
CA VAL A 58 -3.20 -14.73 4.85
C VAL A 58 -3.26 -13.41 4.11
N LEU A 59 -4.45 -12.83 3.96
CA LEU A 59 -4.64 -11.58 3.22
C LEU A 59 -3.97 -10.40 3.94
N HIS A 60 -3.97 -10.39 5.28
CA HIS A 60 -3.21 -9.40 6.05
C HIS A 60 -1.71 -9.49 5.77
N ASN A 61 -1.14 -10.68 5.91
CA ASN A 61 0.30 -10.88 5.71
C ASN A 61 0.71 -10.57 4.27
N ASP A 62 -0.10 -10.96 3.28
CA ASP A 62 0.17 -10.67 1.87
C ASP A 62 0.14 -9.15 1.61
N ALA A 63 -0.83 -8.44 2.16
CA ALA A 63 -0.94 -7.01 1.95
C ALA A 63 0.18 -6.23 2.66
N VAL A 64 0.57 -6.63 3.87
CA VAL A 64 1.74 -6.06 4.58
C VAL A 64 3.03 -6.35 3.82
N THR A 65 3.22 -7.58 3.34
CA THR A 65 4.42 -7.96 2.57
C THR A 65 4.55 -7.16 1.27
N GLU A 66 3.42 -6.86 0.61
CA GLU A 66 3.39 -6.01 -0.57
C GLU A 66 3.77 -4.56 -0.23
N LEU A 67 3.23 -4.01 0.87
CA LEU A 67 3.58 -2.66 1.36
C LEU A 67 5.05 -2.54 1.80
N GLU A 68 5.71 -3.64 2.13
CA GLU A 68 7.14 -3.66 2.47
C GLU A 68 8.06 -3.66 1.25
N GLN A 69 7.54 -3.89 0.04
CA GLN A 69 8.34 -3.86 -1.19
C GLN A 69 8.92 -2.46 -1.45
N PRO A 70 10.12 -2.33 -2.05
CA PRO A 70 10.70 -1.02 -2.36
C PRO A 70 9.74 -0.10 -3.12
N LEU A 71 9.02 -0.66 -4.10
CA LEU A 71 7.92 -0.04 -4.83
C LEU A 71 6.70 -0.98 -4.77
N PRO A 72 5.74 -0.71 -3.87
CA PRO A 72 4.53 -1.54 -3.75
C PRO A 72 3.61 -1.43 -4.97
N ASP A 73 2.98 -2.54 -5.33
CA ASP A 73 1.82 -2.60 -6.22
C ASP A 73 0.55 -2.33 -5.41
N PHE A 74 0.09 -1.08 -5.41
CA PHE A 74 -1.15 -0.72 -4.73
C PHE A 74 -2.41 -1.29 -5.41
N GLY A 75 -2.35 -1.71 -6.67
CA GLY A 75 -3.43 -2.47 -7.29
C GLY A 75 -3.61 -3.83 -6.61
N GLU A 76 -2.51 -4.52 -6.30
CA GLU A 76 -2.55 -5.77 -5.54
C GLU A 76 -2.99 -5.53 -4.08
N VAL A 77 -2.50 -4.48 -3.43
CA VAL A 77 -2.98 -4.10 -2.08
C VAL A 77 -4.49 -3.85 -2.08
N GLU A 78 -5.02 -3.12 -3.06
CA GLU A 78 -6.46 -2.88 -3.21
C GLU A 78 -7.22 -4.20 -3.43
N ARG A 79 -6.69 -5.09 -4.28
CA ARG A 79 -7.27 -6.41 -4.52
C ARG A 79 -7.39 -7.22 -3.22
N LEU A 80 -6.33 -7.25 -2.42
CA LEU A 80 -6.27 -7.97 -1.13
C LEU A 80 -7.24 -7.38 -0.09
N VAL A 81 -7.31 -6.05 0.01
CA VAL A 81 -8.25 -5.34 0.90
C VAL A 81 -9.71 -5.63 0.51
N ASN A 82 -10.01 -5.63 -0.80
CA ASN A 82 -11.34 -5.94 -1.30
C ASN A 82 -11.71 -7.41 -1.09
N GLU A 83 -10.78 -8.34 -1.33
CA GLU A 83 -10.97 -9.77 -1.06
C GLU A 83 -11.22 -10.03 0.43
N ALA A 84 -10.47 -9.38 1.32
CA ALA A 84 -10.71 -9.47 2.77
C ALA A 84 -12.11 -8.94 3.16
N SER A 85 -12.51 -7.81 2.55
CA SER A 85 -13.83 -7.22 2.79
C SER A 85 -14.98 -8.14 2.36
N GLN A 86 -14.82 -8.91 1.28
CA GLN A 86 -15.79 -9.95 0.87
C GLN A 86 -16.00 -11.00 1.97
N TRP A 87 -14.95 -11.30 2.75
CA TRP A 87 -14.99 -12.25 3.85
C TRP A 87 -15.39 -11.62 5.20
N GLY A 88 -15.78 -10.34 5.21
CA GLY A 88 -16.09 -9.59 6.42
C GLY A 88 -14.86 -9.30 7.29
N VAL A 89 -13.67 -9.31 6.69
CA VAL A 89 -12.40 -9.00 7.35
C VAL A 89 -11.99 -7.57 6.99
N ARG A 90 -11.57 -6.79 7.99
CA ARG A 90 -11.17 -5.39 7.84
C ARG A 90 -9.67 -5.25 8.03
N LEU A 91 -8.90 -5.37 6.95
CA LEU A 91 -7.44 -5.24 7.00
C LEU A 91 -6.99 -3.82 7.34
N ASP A 92 -7.70 -2.83 6.80
CA ASP A 92 -7.47 -1.40 6.97
C ASP A 92 -7.64 -0.91 8.43
N ALA A 93 -8.41 -1.64 9.23
CA ALA A 93 -8.57 -1.39 10.66
C ALA A 93 -7.39 -1.90 11.52
N SER A 94 -6.49 -2.70 10.95
CA SER A 94 -5.33 -3.20 11.68
C SER A 94 -4.24 -2.14 11.83
N GLU A 95 -3.75 -1.96 13.06
CA GLU A 95 -2.62 -1.06 13.34
C GLU A 95 -1.36 -1.43 12.56
N GLN A 96 -1.13 -2.73 12.33
CA GLN A 96 0.03 -3.23 11.59
C GLN A 96 -0.05 -2.85 10.12
N PHE A 97 -1.24 -3.02 9.51
CA PHE A 97 -1.47 -2.63 8.12
C PHE A 97 -1.29 -1.12 7.95
N ARG A 98 -1.91 -0.32 8.83
CA ARG A 98 -1.76 1.14 8.82
C ARG A 98 -0.30 1.57 8.91
N PHE A 99 0.44 1.00 9.86
CA PHE A 99 1.85 1.32 10.04
C PHE A 99 2.68 0.97 8.79
N ALA A 100 2.49 -0.24 8.23
CA ALA A 100 3.16 -0.65 6.99
C ALA A 100 2.83 0.30 5.83
N TYR A 101 1.58 0.76 5.75
CA TYR A 101 1.11 1.71 4.75
C TYR A 101 1.78 3.08 4.87
N GLU A 102 1.85 3.64 6.09
CA GLU A 102 2.52 4.92 6.35
C GLU A 102 4.01 4.85 6.01
N VAL A 103 4.68 3.76 6.39
CA VAL A 103 6.09 3.51 6.05
C VAL A 103 6.28 3.38 4.53
N ALA A 104 5.34 2.78 3.82
CA ALA A 104 5.35 2.70 2.36
C ALA A 104 5.23 4.09 1.72
N LEU A 105 4.26 4.90 2.16
CA LEU A 105 4.08 6.27 1.68
C LEU A 105 5.32 7.13 1.93
N GLU A 106 5.92 7.06 3.13
CA GLU A 106 7.13 7.82 3.45
C GLU A 106 8.31 7.40 2.56
N ARG A 107 8.51 6.10 2.36
CA ARG A 107 9.56 5.58 1.47
C ARG A 107 9.38 6.07 0.04
N MET A 108 8.15 6.05 -0.47
CA MET A 108 7.83 6.51 -1.82
C MET A 108 7.94 8.03 -1.96
N ALA A 109 7.59 8.80 -0.93
CA ALA A 109 7.80 10.25 -0.92
C ALA A 109 9.30 10.59 -1.02
N ILE A 110 10.16 9.88 -0.26
CA ILE A 110 11.61 10.03 -0.35
C ILE A 110 12.12 9.63 -1.75
N ALA A 111 11.57 8.57 -2.35
CA ALA A 111 11.91 8.18 -3.71
C ALA A 111 11.49 9.27 -4.72
N LEU A 112 10.32 9.87 -4.55
CA LEU A 112 9.77 10.88 -5.46
C LEU A 112 10.65 12.13 -5.53
N GLU A 113 11.21 12.56 -4.40
CA GLU A 113 12.17 13.67 -4.38
C GLU A 113 13.46 13.36 -5.14
N ARG A 114 13.87 12.09 -5.20
CA ARG A 114 15.13 11.65 -5.81
C ARG A 114 14.99 11.33 -7.29
N THR A 115 13.86 10.78 -7.70
CA THR A 115 13.54 10.36 -9.06
C THR A 115 12.15 10.86 -9.46
N PRO A 116 11.94 12.18 -9.54
CA PRO A 116 10.63 12.78 -9.81
C PRO A 116 10.09 12.48 -11.22
N ASP A 117 10.95 12.08 -12.15
CA ASP A 117 10.60 11.66 -13.50
C ASP A 117 10.15 10.19 -13.61
N ASP A 118 10.19 9.43 -12.51
CA ASP A 118 9.73 8.04 -12.46
C ASP A 118 8.19 7.97 -12.52
N LEU A 119 7.68 7.60 -13.70
CA LEU A 119 6.25 7.46 -13.95
C LEU A 119 5.60 6.35 -13.11
N GLN A 120 6.30 5.22 -12.93
CA GLN A 120 5.77 4.07 -12.21
C GLN A 120 5.60 4.41 -10.72
N LEU A 121 6.56 5.14 -10.15
CA LEU A 121 6.46 5.64 -8.79
C LEU A 121 5.26 6.57 -8.59
N LEU A 122 5.01 7.48 -9.54
CA LEU A 122 3.85 8.38 -9.48
C LEU A 122 2.52 7.65 -9.64
N GLU A 123 2.46 6.66 -10.52
CA GLU A 123 1.29 5.80 -10.65
C GLU A 123 0.98 5.06 -9.35
N SER A 124 2.00 4.43 -8.74
CA SER A 124 1.84 3.77 -7.44
C SER A 124 1.41 4.73 -6.34
N LEU A 125 1.98 5.95 -6.26
CA LEU A 125 1.56 6.98 -5.29
C LEU A 125 0.10 7.42 -5.50
N ARG A 126 -0.34 7.58 -6.76
CA ARG A 126 -1.74 7.88 -7.08
C ARG A 126 -2.66 6.76 -6.62
N LEU A 127 -2.34 5.50 -6.89
CA LEU A 127 -3.15 4.36 -6.44
C LEU A 127 -3.21 4.28 -4.91
N ALA A 128 -2.10 4.54 -4.22
CA ALA A 128 -2.10 4.64 -2.77
C ALA A 128 -3.05 5.75 -2.26
N SER A 129 -3.04 6.90 -2.93
CA SER A 129 -3.95 8.00 -2.63
C SER A 129 -5.44 7.58 -2.68
N GLU A 130 -5.80 6.70 -3.61
CA GLU A 130 -7.18 6.25 -3.81
C GLU A 130 -7.64 5.27 -2.73
N ILE A 131 -6.77 4.37 -2.29
CA ILE A 131 -7.05 3.39 -1.23
C ILE A 131 -7.21 4.11 0.11
N SER A 132 -6.29 5.02 0.42
CA SER A 132 -6.30 5.79 1.67
C SER A 132 -7.51 6.72 1.80
N GLY A 133 -8.07 7.21 0.69
CA GLY A 133 -9.30 8.01 0.69
C GLY A 133 -10.54 7.27 1.20
N ARG A 134 -10.50 5.93 1.28
CA ARG A 134 -11.60 5.08 1.76
C ARG A 134 -11.40 4.58 3.18
N ALA A 135 -10.21 4.78 3.75
CA ALA A 135 -9.90 4.34 5.11
C ALA A 135 -10.68 5.17 6.14
N GLU A 136 -11.12 4.53 7.22
CA GLU A 136 -11.84 5.20 8.32
C GLU A 136 -10.94 6.16 9.12
N HIS A 137 -9.62 6.05 8.98
CA HIS A 137 -8.64 6.81 9.74
C HIS A 137 -7.75 7.64 8.82
N GLU A 138 -7.41 8.85 9.27
CA GLU A 138 -6.53 9.76 8.56
C GLU A 138 -5.08 9.29 8.67
N LEU A 139 -4.48 8.95 7.52
CA LEU A 139 -3.04 8.67 7.43
C LEU A 139 -2.25 9.98 7.49
N ASP A 140 -1.05 9.95 8.08
CA ASP A 140 -0.13 11.10 7.99
C ASP A 140 0.41 11.24 6.56
N ARG A 141 0.05 12.35 5.90
CA ARG A 141 0.41 12.66 4.51
C ARG A 141 1.58 13.64 4.40
N TRP A 142 2.13 14.12 5.51
CA TRP A 142 3.03 15.27 5.52
C TRP A 142 4.28 15.07 4.66
N GLN A 143 4.90 13.88 4.69
CA GLN A 143 6.06 13.58 3.86
C GLN A 143 5.72 13.61 2.37
N VAL A 144 4.56 13.07 2.00
CA VAL A 144 4.08 13.08 0.61
C VAL A 144 3.78 14.51 0.15
N GLN A 145 3.17 15.35 1.01
CA GLN A 145 2.91 16.77 0.73
C GLN A 145 4.21 17.54 0.46
N LYS A 146 5.24 17.29 1.27
CA LYS A 146 6.54 17.96 1.12
C LYS A 146 7.24 17.55 -0.17
N ALA A 147 7.30 16.25 -0.45
CA ALA A 147 7.88 15.72 -1.68
C ALA A 147 7.15 16.28 -2.91
N TYR A 148 5.82 16.28 -2.87
CA TYR A 148 4.98 16.86 -3.92
C TYR A 148 5.31 18.34 -4.18
N TYR A 149 5.40 19.15 -3.12
CA TYR A 149 5.73 20.57 -3.24
C TYR A 149 7.13 20.77 -3.85
N ALA A 150 8.11 19.96 -3.44
CA ALA A 150 9.47 20.01 -3.99
C ALA A 150 9.48 19.69 -5.50
N VAL A 151 8.75 18.66 -5.93
CA VAL A 151 8.65 18.29 -7.35
C VAL A 151 7.90 19.34 -8.16
N ALA A 152 6.81 19.88 -7.63
CA ALA A 152 6.02 20.94 -8.27
C ALA A 152 6.84 22.20 -8.57
N HIS A 153 7.85 22.51 -7.75
CA HIS A 153 8.75 23.66 -7.93
C HIS A 153 10.09 23.29 -8.60
N SER A 154 10.20 22.07 -9.14
CA SER A 154 11.41 21.60 -9.80
C SER A 154 11.42 21.86 -11.31
N SER A 155 12.59 21.79 -11.93
CA SER A 155 12.72 21.83 -13.39
C SER A 155 12.06 20.64 -14.09
N VAL A 156 11.83 19.53 -13.38
CA VAL A 156 11.20 18.32 -13.94
C VAL A 156 9.74 18.58 -14.24
N TYR A 157 8.99 19.20 -13.32
CA TYR A 157 7.61 19.60 -13.55
C TYR A 157 7.50 20.59 -14.73
N ALA A 158 8.34 21.64 -14.75
CA ALA A 158 8.35 22.62 -15.84
C ALA A 158 8.67 21.99 -17.22
N LEU A 159 9.59 21.02 -17.26
CA LEU A 159 9.92 20.28 -18.48
C LEU A 159 8.77 19.38 -18.92
N ALA A 160 8.09 18.72 -17.98
CA ALA A 160 6.91 17.90 -18.27
C ALA A 160 5.79 18.74 -18.90
N GLU A 161 5.47 19.93 -18.35
CA GLU A 161 4.49 20.85 -18.94
C GLU A 161 4.86 21.29 -20.36
N ALA A 162 6.15 21.61 -20.58
CA ALA A 162 6.64 22.03 -21.89
C ALA A 162 6.59 20.89 -22.93
N ARG A 163 6.89 19.65 -22.52
CA ARG A 163 6.81 18.44 -23.37
C ARG A 163 5.36 18.09 -23.69
N ALA A 164 4.48 18.05 -22.70
CA ALA A 164 3.05 17.81 -22.84
C ALA A 164 2.39 18.80 -23.82
N SER A 165 2.73 20.08 -23.72
CA SER A 165 2.25 21.14 -24.65
C SER A 165 2.65 20.91 -26.11
N ARG A 166 3.64 20.04 -26.37
CA ARG A 166 4.09 19.64 -27.72
C ARG A 166 3.52 18.27 -28.16
N GLY A 167 2.61 17.69 -27.39
CA GLY A 167 1.96 16.40 -27.67
C GLY A 167 2.76 15.18 -27.23
N ASP A 168 3.67 15.33 -26.28
CA ASP A 168 4.39 14.21 -25.67
C ASP A 168 3.47 13.44 -24.71
N ARG A 169 3.09 12.22 -25.10
CA ARG A 169 2.16 11.37 -24.34
C ARG A 169 2.69 10.96 -22.98
N GLU A 170 3.99 10.68 -22.86
CA GLU A 170 4.58 10.27 -21.57
C GLU A 170 4.55 11.43 -20.59
N ALA A 171 4.78 12.66 -21.07
CA ALA A 171 4.66 13.85 -20.25
C ALA A 171 3.21 14.16 -19.86
N ASP A 172 2.24 13.93 -20.76
CA ASP A 172 0.81 14.03 -20.44
C ASP A 172 0.40 13.03 -19.34
N GLU A 173 0.85 11.78 -19.44
CA GLU A 173 0.57 10.73 -18.46
C GLU A 173 1.21 11.03 -17.10
N TRP A 174 2.46 11.50 -17.11
CA TRP A 174 3.14 11.96 -15.89
C TRP A 174 2.36 13.08 -15.20
N LEU A 175 1.91 14.11 -15.96
CA LEU A 175 1.12 15.22 -15.42
C LEU A 175 -0.25 14.77 -14.90
N LEU A 176 -0.87 13.76 -15.54
CA LEU A 176 -2.12 13.17 -15.09
C LEU A 176 -1.96 12.58 -13.68
N HIS A 177 -0.97 11.70 -13.49
CA HIS A 177 -0.73 11.09 -12.18
C HIS A 177 -0.30 12.11 -11.13
N PHE A 178 0.57 13.05 -11.50
CA PHE A 178 1.04 14.10 -10.60
C PHE A 178 -0.11 15.01 -10.14
N ARG A 179 -1.00 15.44 -11.04
CA ARG A 179 -2.14 16.30 -10.66
C ARG A 179 -3.15 15.55 -9.79
N ALA A 180 -3.46 14.30 -10.12
CA ALA A 180 -4.34 13.46 -9.30
C ALA A 180 -3.81 13.28 -7.86
N LEU A 181 -2.50 13.13 -7.70
CA LEU A 181 -1.85 13.12 -6.39
C LEU A 181 -2.03 14.46 -5.65
N GLY A 182 -1.89 15.59 -6.34
CA GLY A 182 -2.12 16.93 -5.79
C GLY A 182 -3.54 17.14 -5.25
N ASP A 183 -4.54 16.66 -6.00
CA ASP A 183 -5.95 16.73 -5.60
C ASP A 183 -6.20 15.97 -4.28
N TRP A 184 -5.63 14.77 -4.13
CA TRP A 184 -5.72 14.01 -2.88
C TRP A 184 -5.01 14.69 -1.71
N LEU A 185 -3.89 15.38 -1.96
CA LEU A 185 -3.15 16.11 -0.95
C LEU A 185 -3.82 17.43 -0.54
N THR A 186 -4.89 17.84 -1.24
CA THR A 186 -5.56 19.15 -1.10
C THR A 186 -4.58 20.31 -1.30
N VAL A 187 -3.58 20.13 -2.17
CA VAL A 187 -2.59 21.15 -2.52
C VAL A 187 -2.99 21.78 -3.84
N VAL A 188 -3.32 23.07 -3.84
CA VAL A 188 -3.53 23.83 -5.08
C VAL A 188 -2.16 24.25 -5.62
N LEU A 189 -1.77 23.72 -6.78
CA LEU A 189 -0.59 24.23 -7.49
C LEU A 189 -0.82 25.72 -7.80
N PRO A 190 0.13 26.62 -7.46
CA PRO A 190 0.01 28.01 -7.89
C PRO A 190 0.01 28.03 -9.41
N SER A 191 -1.10 28.47 -10.00
CA SER A 191 -1.18 28.76 -11.43
C SER A 191 -0.12 29.81 -11.77
N ASN A 192 0.88 29.44 -12.56
CA ASN A 192 1.88 30.37 -13.08
C ASN A 192 1.16 31.51 -13.81
N GLY A 193 1.05 32.65 -13.13
CA GLY A 193 0.27 33.79 -13.59
C GLY A 193 0.35 34.95 -12.61
N GLU A 194 1.54 35.54 -12.47
CA GLU A 194 1.78 37.00 -12.47
C GLU A 194 3.13 37.29 -13.13
#